data_AF-A0A955RV55-F1
#
_entry.id   AF-A0A955RV55-F1
#
_cell.length_a   1.000
_cell.length_b   1.000
_cell.length_c   1.000
_cell.angle_alpha   90.00
_cell.angle_beta   90.00
_cell.angle_gamma   90.00
#
_symmetry.space_group_name_H-M   'P 1'
#
loop_
_entity.id
_entity.type
_entity.pdbx_description
1 polymer ?
#
loop_
_entity_poly.entity_id
_entity_poly.type
_entity_poly.pdbx_seq_one_letter_code
_entity_poly.pdbx_strand_id
1 'polypeptide(L)'
;MDLKLKKIVILHASAGHGHQKAAEAVQQSLLEVDPALSVNVFDALDYFPPIIKKIYVGSYVWMMKHAGWLWGVCFKFSDSSLLKPLNKMNRRLFNGICGK
;
A
#
# COMPACT_ATOMS: atom_id res chain seq x y z
N MET A 1 -14.10 -22.27 26.37
CA MET A 1 -12.92 -21.41 26.22
C MET A 1 -13.07 -20.70 24.90
N ASP A 2 -13.32 -19.39 24.92
CA ASP A 2 -13.47 -18.56 23.72
C ASP A 2 -12.09 -18.42 23.07
N LEU A 3 -11.78 -19.23 22.07
CA LEU A 3 -10.55 -19.12 21.30
C LEU A 3 -10.67 -17.85 20.45
N LYS A 4 -10.16 -16.73 20.97
CA LYS A 4 -10.10 -15.46 20.25
C LYS A 4 -9.16 -15.64 19.04
N LEU A 5 -9.75 -15.97 17.89
CA LEU A 5 -9.05 -16.08 16.62
C LEU A 5 -8.22 -14.82 16.39
N LYS A 6 -6.90 -14.98 16.31
CA LYS A 6 -6.00 -13.87 15.99
C LYS A 6 -6.15 -13.57 14.51
N LYS A 7 -6.71 -12.40 14.21
CA LYS A 7 -6.92 -11.90 12.86
C LYS A 7 -5.76 -11.00 12.45
N ILE A 8 -5.18 -11.26 11.28
CA ILE A 8 -4.10 -10.48 10.69
C ILE A 8 -4.56 -9.99 9.33
N VAL A 9 -4.30 -8.71 9.06
CA VAL A 9 -4.56 -8.10 7.76
C VAL A 9 -3.23 -7.66 7.18
N ILE A 10 -2.92 -8.13 5.97
CA ILE A 10 -1.76 -7.73 5.20
C ILE A 10 -2.25 -6.83 4.07
N LEU A 11 -1.79 -5.58 4.07
CA LEU A 11 -2.10 -4.62 3.02
C LEU A 11 -0.91 -4.51 2.07
N HIS A 12 -1.17 -4.58 0.77
CA HIS A 12 -0.20 -4.30 -0.28
C HIS A 12 -0.78 -3.32 -1.30
N ALA A 13 0.08 -2.82 -2.20
CA ALA A 13 -0.35 -2.03 -3.35
C ALA A 13 0.16 -2.70 -4.63
N SER A 14 -0.75 -3.06 -5.53
CA SER A 14 -0.41 -3.81 -6.75
C SER A 14 0.19 -2.90 -7.84
N ALA A 15 1.46 -2.53 -7.67
CA ALA A 15 2.24 -1.76 -8.64
C ALA A 15 3.43 -2.62 -9.13
N GLY A 16 3.15 -3.59 -10.01
CA GLY A 16 4.19 -4.49 -10.57
C GLY A 16 4.31 -5.87 -9.91
N HIS A 17 3.26 -6.34 -9.21
CA HIS A 17 3.10 -7.69 -8.63
C HIS A 17 4.10 -8.14 -7.56
N GLY A 18 5.24 -7.46 -7.38
CA GLY A 18 6.24 -7.81 -6.35
C GLY A 18 5.70 -7.73 -4.91
N HIS A 19 5.01 -6.63 -4.57
CA HIS A 19 4.41 -6.45 -3.25
C HIS A 19 3.28 -7.46 -2.97
N GLN A 20 2.51 -7.83 -4.00
CA GLN A 20 1.48 -8.86 -3.89
C GLN A 20 2.13 -10.22 -3.56
N LYS A 21 3.18 -10.60 -4.30
CA LYS A 21 3.89 -11.87 -4.05
C LYS A 21 4.55 -11.92 -2.67
N ALA A 22 5.11 -10.80 -2.21
CA ALA A 22 5.64 -10.70 -0.86
C ALA A 22 4.53 -10.88 0.20
N ALA A 23 3.36 -10.28 0.00
CA ALA A 23 2.22 -10.42 0.90
C ALA A 23 1.69 -11.87 0.94
N GLU A 24 1.57 -12.53 -0.22
CA GLU A 24 1.18 -13.94 -0.34
C GLU A 24 2.18 -14.85 0.40
N ALA A 25 3.48 -14.62 0.23
CA ALA A 25 4.51 -15.41 0.90
C ALA A 25 4.44 -15.26 2.43
N VAL A 26 4.24 -14.04 2.94
CA VAL A 26 4.07 -13.78 4.38
C VAL A 26 2.80 -14.44 4.90
N GLN A 27 1.68 -14.36 4.16
CA GLN A 27 0.44 -15.04 4.52
C GLN A 27 0.67 -16.55 4.65
N GLN A 28 1.33 -17.17 3.67
CA GLN A 28 1.62 -18.59 3.68
C GLN A 28 2.46 -18.97 4.91
N SER A 29 3.56 -18.25 5.18
CA SER A 29 4.41 -18.53 6.34
C SER A 29 3.68 -18.37 7.67
N LEU A 30 2.75 -17.43 7.80
CA LEU A 30 1.94 -17.28 9.01
C LEU A 30 1.00 -18.47 9.22
N LEU A 31 0.35 -18.95 8.14
CA LEU A 31 -0.54 -20.11 8.19
C LEU A 31 0.22 -21.43 8.42
N GLU A 32 1.48 -21.53 7.98
CA GLU A 32 2.37 -22.65 8.30
C GLU A 32 2.72 -22.72 9.79
N VAL A 33 2.90 -21.56 10.44
CA VAL A 33 3.21 -21.46 11.88
C VAL A 33 1.98 -21.76 12.74
N ASP A 34 0.82 -21.22 12.38
CA ASP A 34 -0.44 -21.45 13.08
C ASP A 34 -1.61 -21.47 12.09
N PRO A 35 -2.08 -22.67 11.71
CA PRO A 35 -3.22 -22.82 10.81
C PRO A 35 -4.55 -22.27 11.34
N ALA A 36 -4.65 -21.96 12.64
CA ALA A 36 -5.84 -21.34 13.23
C ALA A 36 -5.86 -19.81 13.05
N LEU A 37 -4.80 -19.20 12.51
CA LEU A 37 -4.79 -17.78 12.18
C LEU A 37 -5.75 -17.46 11.03
N SER A 38 -6.45 -16.34 11.16
CA SER A 38 -7.20 -15.76 10.05
C SER A 38 -6.36 -14.65 9.45
N VAL A 39 -5.68 -14.94 8.34
CA VAL A 39 -4.79 -13.99 7.66
C VAL A 39 -5.39 -13.61 6.31
N ASN A 40 -5.74 -12.33 6.14
CA ASN A 40 -6.31 -11.80 4.90
C ASN A 40 -5.34 -10.85 4.22
N VAL A 41 -5.19 -10.98 2.91
CA VAL A 41 -4.37 -10.12 2.07
C VAL A 41 -5.29 -9.22 1.25
N PHE A 42 -5.08 -7.91 1.31
CA PHE A 42 -5.87 -6.93 0.57
C PHE A 42 -4.96 -6.01 -0.26
N ASP A 43 -5.41 -5.72 -1.48
CA ASP A 43 -4.83 -4.66 -2.30
C ASP A 43 -5.48 -3.33 -1.89
N ALA A 44 -4.68 -2.42 -1.34
CA ALA A 44 -5.13 -1.08 -0.99
C ALA A 44 -5.71 -0.34 -2.21
N LEU A 45 -5.26 -0.66 -3.42
CA LEU A 45 -5.76 -0.04 -4.64
C LEU A 45 -7.20 -0.46 -4.99
N ASP A 46 -7.70 -1.59 -4.48
CA ASP A 46 -9.09 -2.03 -4.71
C ASP A 46 -10.11 -1.14 -4.00
N TYR A 47 -9.68 -0.38 -2.99
CA TYR A 47 -10.53 0.57 -2.27
C TYR A 47 -10.61 1.94 -2.97
N PHE A 48 -9.87 2.12 -4.08
CA PHE A 48 -9.98 3.31 -4.92
C PHE A 48 -10.94 3.06 -6.08
N PRO A 49 -11.54 4.12 -6.66
CA PRO A 49 -12.27 4.01 -7.92
C PRO A 49 -11.44 3.30 -9.00
N PRO A 50 -12.02 2.37 -9.79
CA PRO A 50 -11.27 1.56 -10.76
C PRO A 50 -10.46 2.38 -11.76
N ILE A 51 -10.96 3.57 -12.13
CA ILE A 51 -10.28 4.51 -13.02
C ILE A 51 -8.98 5.03 -12.38
N ILE A 52 -9.03 5.41 -11.10
CA ILE A 52 -7.87 5.90 -10.35
C ILE A 52 -6.84 4.80 -10.20
N LYS A 53 -7.26 3.58 -9.82
CA LYS A 53 -6.38 2.40 -9.77
C LYS A 53 -5.66 2.19 -11.10
N LYS A 54 -6.40 2.20 -12.22
CA LYS A 54 -5.83 1.98 -13.56
C LYS A 54 -4.83 3.06 -13.96
N ILE A 55 -5.14 4.34 -13.72
CA ILE A 55 -4.24 5.45 -14.02
C ILE A 55 -2.97 5.36 -13.17
N TYR A 56 -3.11 5.09 -11.87
CA TYR A 56 -1.98 4.97 -10.96
C TYR A 56 -1.05 3.82 -11.38
N VAL A 57 -1.59 2.61 -11.56
CA VAL A 57 -0.80 1.44 -11.96
C VAL A 57 -0.16 1.65 -13.33
N GLY A 58 -0.92 2.18 -14.29
CA GLY A 58 -0.42 2.46 -15.64
C GLY A 58 0.71 3.47 -15.66
N SER A 59 0.54 4.61 -14.99
CA SER A 59 1.56 5.67 -14.94
C SER A 59 2.80 5.22 -14.17
N TYR A 60 2.64 4.49 -13.07
CA TYR A 60 3.76 3.90 -12.32
C TYR A 60 4.57 2.94 -13.20
N VAL A 61 3.91 1.96 -13.84
CA VAL A 61 4.60 0.96 -14.68
C VAL A 61 5.26 1.61 -15.90
N TRP A 62 4.59 2.58 -16.53
CA TRP A 62 5.17 3.31 -17.67
C TRP A 62 6.41 4.11 -17.24
N MET A 63 6.33 4.84 -16.13
CA MET A 63 7.43 5.65 -15.62
C MET A 63 8.63 4.78 -15.23
N MET A 64 8.39 3.64 -14.58
CA MET A 64 9.45 2.68 -14.26
C MET A 64 10.15 2.13 -15.51
N LYS A 65 9.42 1.90 -16.61
CA LYS A 65 9.97 1.35 -17.86
C LYS A 65 10.67 2.38 -18.73
N HIS A 66 10.14 3.61 -18.80
CA HIS A 66 10.53 4.59 -19.82
C HIS A 66 11.16 5.87 -19.25
N ALA A 67 10.95 6.16 -17.96
CA ALA A 67 11.33 7.43 -17.34
C ALA A 67 11.93 7.23 -15.95
N GLY A 68 12.99 6.42 -15.84
CA GLY A 68 13.69 6.19 -14.58
C GLY A 68 14.27 7.47 -13.94
N TRP A 69 14.63 8.47 -14.76
CA TRP A 69 15.05 9.79 -14.26
C TRP A 69 13.90 10.50 -13.53
N LEU A 70 12.67 10.42 -14.05
CA LEU A 70 11.48 11.02 -13.45
C LEU A 70 11.14 10.30 -12.14
N TRP A 71 11.25 8.97 -12.11
CA TRP A 71 11.13 8.20 -10.87
C TRP A 71 12.14 8.66 -9.80
N GLY A 72 13.40 8.86 -10.20
CA GLY A 72 14.43 9.40 -9.31
C GLY A 72 14.12 10.79 -8.77
N VAL A 73 13.53 11.67 -9.60
CA VAL A 73 13.04 12.99 -9.15
C VAL A 73 11.90 12.84 -8.16
N CYS A 74 10.89 12.01 -8.46
CA CYS A 74 9.77 11.74 -7.56
C CYS A 74 10.25 11.24 -6.19
N PHE A 75 11.22 10.32 -6.17
CA PHE A 75 11.78 9.77 -4.94
C PHE A 75 12.51 10.86 -4.13
N LYS A 76 13.38 11.65 -4.77
CA LYS A 76 14.06 12.79 -4.12
C LYS A 76 13.06 13.81 -3.58
N PHE A 77 11.97 14.05 -4.29
CA PHE A 77 10.92 14.95 -3.85
C PHE A 77 10.19 14.37 -2.62
N SER A 78 9.87 13.07 -2.64
CA SER A 78 9.19 12.38 -1.53
C SER A 78 10.01 12.35 -0.24
N ASP A 79 11.34 12.29 -0.35
CA ASP A 79 12.27 12.28 0.78
C ASP A 79 12.68 13.69 1.23
N SER A 80 12.33 14.72 0.45
CA SER A 80 12.72 16.09 0.77
C SER A 80 11.99 16.61 2.02
N SER A 81 12.76 17.15 2.97
CA SER A 81 12.25 17.80 4.17
C SER A 81 11.33 19.00 3.89
N LEU A 82 11.38 19.55 2.67
CA LEU A 82 10.57 20.67 2.21
C LEU A 82 9.06 20.36 2.18
N LEU A 83 8.67 19.10 2.03
CA LEU A 83 7.26 18.70 2.07
C LEU A 83 6.72 18.47 3.49
N LYS A 84 7.57 18.46 4.52
CA LYS A 84 7.13 18.29 5.93
C LYS A 84 6.02 19.27 6.36
N PRO A 85 6.09 20.59 6.09
CA PRO A 85 5.02 21.52 6.43
C PRO A 85 3.71 21.26 5.65
N LEU A 86 3.80 20.96 4.34
CA LEU A 86 2.63 20.58 3.55
C LEU A 86 2.01 19.25 4.02
N ASN A 87 2.84 18.27 4.37
CA ASN A 87 2.39 16.96 4.85
C ASN A 87 1.71 17.07 6.22
N LYS A 88 2.17 17.99 7.08
CA LYS A 88 1.52 18.32 8.36
C LYS A 88 0.16 18.99 8.17
N MET A 89 0.00 19.81 7.13
CA MET A 89 -1.27 20.45 6.76
C MET A 89 -2.25 19.45 6.13
N ASN A 90 -1.79 18.60 5.20
CA ASN A 90 -2.58 17.52 4.61
C ASN A 90 -3.05 16.51 5.67
N ARG A 91 -2.21 16.17 6.66
CA ARG A 91 -2.63 15.33 7.80
C ARG A 91 -3.78 15.91 8.59
N ARG A 92 -3.84 17.23 8.78
CA ARG A 92 -4.93 17.91 9.51
C ARG A 92 -6.22 17.89 8.72
N LEU A 93 -6.15 18.12 7.41
CA LEU A 93 -7.31 18.06 6.53
C LEU A 93 -7.83 16.63 6.38
N PHE A 94 -6.95 15.66 6.17
CA PHE A 94 -7.32 14.25 6.04
C PHE A 94 -7.90 13.68 7.34
N ASN A 95 -7.34 14.03 8.51
CA ASN A 95 -7.93 13.67 9.80
C ASN A 95 -9.29 14.33 10.06
N GLY A 96 -9.55 15.52 9.49
CA GLY A 96 -10.85 16.18 9.57
C GLY A 96 -11.92 15.57 8.65
N ILE A 97 -11.51 14.98 7.53
CA ILE A 97 -12.42 14.40 6.52
C ILE A 97 -12.67 12.90 6.79
N CYS A 98 -11.65 12.14 7.21
CA CYS A 98 -11.73 10.70 7.48
C CYS A 98 -11.83 10.35 8.97
N GLY A 99 -11.91 11.33 9.87
CA GLY A 99 -12.05 11.16 11.32
C GLY A 99 -13.50 11.09 11.81
N LYS A 100 -14.40 10.42 11.07
CA LYS A 100 -15.71 9.98 11.56
C LYS A 100 -15.77 8.47 11.55
#